data_AF-A0A6L7LEZ6-F1
#
_entry.id   AF-A0A6L7LEZ6-F1
#
_cell.length_a   1.000
_cell.length_b   1.000
_cell.length_c   1.000
_cell.angle_alpha   90.00
_cell.angle_beta   90.00
_cell.angle_gamma   90.00
#
_symmetry.space_group_name_H-M   'P 1'
#
loop_
_entity.id
_entity.type
_entity.pdbx_description
1 polymer ?
#
loop_
_entity_poly.entity_id
_entity_poly.type
_entity_poly.pdbx_seq_one_letter_code
_entity_poly.pdbx_strand_id
1 'polypeptide(L)' 'MPQSLAFFRGNIVPIEDARVSVMTHALHYGTAVFEGIRGNWNEEDGKLYVF' A
#
# COMPACT_ATOMS: atom_id res chain seq x y z
N MET A 1 7.25 -13.59 12.03
CA MET A 1 6.27 -12.60 11.52
C MET A 1 6.36 -12.58 10.00
N PRO A 2 5.25 -12.57 9.26
CA PRO A 2 5.32 -12.38 7.81
C PRO A 2 5.99 -11.03 7.48
N GLN A 3 6.78 -10.98 6.42
CA GLN A 3 7.41 -9.75 5.94
C GLN A 3 6.32 -8.80 5.40
N SER A 4 6.30 -7.56 5.89
CA SER A 4 5.43 -6.52 5.34
C SER A 4 6.01 -5.98 4.03
N LEU A 5 5.17 -5.90 3.00
CA LEU A 5 5.53 -5.43 1.67
C LEU A 5 4.68 -4.23 1.26
N ALA A 6 5.23 -3.38 0.40
CA ALA A 6 4.55 -2.25 -0.22
C ALA A 6 4.80 -2.25 -1.73
N PHE A 7 3.82 -1.77 -2.50
CA PHE A 7 4.08 -1.36 -3.88
C PHE A 7 4.54 0.11 -3.88
N PHE A 8 5.77 0.35 -4.31
CA PHE A 8 6.37 1.68 -4.30
C PHE A 8 7.18 1.91 -5.58
N ARG A 9 6.90 3.02 -6.28
CA ARG A 9 7.60 3.44 -7.52
C ARG A 9 7.73 2.32 -8.57
N GLY A 10 6.64 1.60 -8.81
CA GLY A 10 6.58 0.56 -9.85
C GLY A 10 7.06 -0.82 -9.42
N ASN A 11 7.48 -1.02 -8.17
CA ASN A 11 8.04 -2.28 -7.70
C ASN A 11 7.42 -2.70 -6.36
N ILE A 12 7.44 -4.01 -6.06
CA ILE A 12 7.14 -4.53 -4.72
C ILE A 12 8.44 -4.51 -3.91
N VAL A 13 8.41 -3.83 -2.75
CA VAL A 13 9.57 -3.64 -1.87
C VAL A 13 9.21 -3.97 -0.41
N PRO A 14 10.19 -4.28 0.46
CA PRO A 14 10.00 -4.27 1.91
C PRO A 14 9.41 -2.94 2.38
N ILE A 15 8.51 -2.97 3.37
CA ILE A 15 7.83 -1.75 3.86
C ILE A 15 8.83 -0.67 4.32
N GLU A 16 9.97 -1.07 4.89
CA GLU A 16 11.03 -0.18 5.36
C GLU A 16 11.72 0.64 4.24
N ASP A 17 11.65 0.16 3.00
CA ASP A 17 12.23 0.79 1.82
C ASP A 17 11.25 1.75 1.11
N ALA A 18 9.95 1.64 1.41
CA ALA A 18 8.90 2.52 0.87
C ALA A 18 8.90 3.90 1.56
N ARG A 19 9.98 4.67 1.36
CA ARG A 19 10.28 5.92 2.08
C ARG A 19 9.99 7.17 1.25
N VAL A 20 9.50 8.22 1.90
CA VAL A 20 9.38 9.58 1.36
C VAL A 20 10.19 10.57 2.20
N SER A 21 10.63 11.68 1.60
CA SER A 21 11.28 12.76 2.35
C SER A 21 10.29 13.41 3.31
N VAL A 22 10.76 13.80 4.49
CA VAL A 22 9.98 14.62 5.45
C VAL A 22 9.58 15.97 4.85
N MET A 23 10.34 16.47 3.87
CA MET A 23 10.05 17.71 3.15
C MET A 23 9.11 17.50 1.95
N THR A 24 8.50 16.33 1.78
CA THR A 24 7.63 16.08 0.62
C THR A 24 6.40 16.99 0.67
N HIS A 25 6.05 17.54 -0.49
CA HIS A 25 4.93 18.47 -0.65
C HIS A 25 3.60 17.86 -0.16
N ALA A 26 3.43 16.54 -0.34
CA ALA A 26 2.26 15.81 0.14
C ALA A 26 2.03 15.94 1.66
N LEU A 27 3.09 15.99 2.47
CA LEU A 27 2.97 16.11 3.93
C LEU A 27 2.73 17.55 4.38
N HIS A 28 3.35 18.53 3.71
CA HIS A 28 3.24 19.94 4.13
C HIS A 28 2.05 20.68 3.53
N TYR A 29 1.57 20.25 2.37
CA TYR A 29 0.55 20.96 1.59
C TYR A 29 -0.60 20.08 1.14
N GLY A 30 -0.65 18.81 1.60
CA GLY A 30 -1.81 17.94 1.37
C GLY A 30 -2.07 17.56 -0.09
N THR A 31 -1.06 17.58 -0.95
CA THR A 31 -1.23 17.29 -2.39
C THR A 31 -1.30 15.80 -2.73
N ALA A 32 -1.32 14.92 -1.74
CA ALA A 32 -1.55 13.50 -2.01
C ALA A 32 -3.03 13.25 -2.31
N VAL A 33 -3.27 12.36 -3.26
CA VAL A 33 -4.56 11.70 -3.46
C VAL A 33 -4.37 10.22 -3.17
N PHE A 34 -5.37 9.59 -2.59
CA PHE A 34 -5.34 8.17 -2.27
C PHE A 34 -6.68 7.55 -2.58
N GLU A 35 -6.66 6.23 -2.81
CA GLU A 35 -7.85 5.41 -2.95
C GLU A 35 -7.79 4.26 -1.95
N GLY A 36 -8.97 3.71 -1.64
CA GLY A 36 -9.11 2.55 -0.77
C GLY A 36 -9.75 1.40 -1.55
N ILE A 37 -9.10 0.25 -1.57
CA ILE A 37 -9.62 -0.96 -2.21
C ILE A 37 -9.79 -2.03 -1.12
N ARG A 38 -10.93 -2.72 -1.09
CA ARG A 38 -11.16 -3.79 -0.12
C ARG A 38 -10.97 -5.15 -0.78
N GLY A 39 -10.06 -5.95 -0.22
CA GLY A 39 -9.95 -7.38 -0.51
C GLY A 39 -10.62 -8.20 0.59
N ASN A 40 -11.52 -9.12 0.23
CA ASN A 40 -12.23 -9.98 1.19
C ASN A 40 -11.86 -11.42 0.88
N TRP A 41 -11.24 -12.08 1.84
CA TRP A 41 -10.86 -13.49 1.73
C TRP A 41 -12.09 -14.37 1.93
N ASN A 42 -12.33 -15.29 1.00
CA ASN A 42 -13.33 -16.35 1.15
C ASN A 42 -12.59 -17.68 1.37
N GLU A 43 -12.78 -18.29 2.54
CA GLU A 43 -12.12 -19.54 2.92
C GLU A 43 -12.61 -20.75 2.13
N GLU A 44 -13.91 -20.84 1.86
CA GLU A 44 -14.51 -21.96 1.12
C GLU A 44 -14.01 -21.99 -0.33
N ASP A 45 -13.88 -20.81 -0.94
CA ASP A 45 -13.44 -20.68 -2.32
C ASP A 45 -11.90 -20.60 -2.47
N GLY A 46 -11.17 -20.35 -1.38
CA GLY A 46 -9.72 -20.17 -1.40
C GLY A 46 -9.23 -18.99 -2.25
N LYS A 47 -10.02 -17.91 -2.36
CA LYS A 47 -9.70 -16.73 -3.17
C LYS A 47 -10.06 -15.41 -2.50
N LEU A 48 -9.36 -14.35 -2.94
CA LEU A 48 -9.63 -12.97 -2.56
C LEU A 48 -10.59 -12.34 -3.58
N TYR A 49 -11.68 -11.75 -3.09
CA TYR A 49 -12.58 -10.92 -3.89
C TYR A 49 -12.27 -9.44 -3.66
N VAL A 50 -12.13 -8.68 -4.75
CA VAL A 50 -11.80 -7.26 -4.74
C VAL A 50 -13.00 -6.45 -5.23
N PHE A 51 -13.31 -5.36 -4.55
CA PHE A 51 -14.34 -4.39 -4.92
C PHE A 51 -13.91 -2.97 -4.55
#